data_AF-A0A3D2JRT4-F1
#
_entry.id   AF-A0A3D2JRT4-F1
#
_cell.length_a   1.000
_cell.length_b   1.000
_cell.length_c   1.000
_cell.angle_alpha   90.00
_cell.angle_beta   90.00
_cell.angle_gamma   90.00
#
_symmetry.space_group_name_H-M   'P 1'
#
loop_
_entity.id
_entity.type
_entity.pdbx_description
1 polymer ?
#
loop_
_entity_poly.entity_id
_entity_poly.type
_entity_poly.pdbx_seq_one_letter_code
_entity_poly.pdbx_strand_id
1 'polypeptide(L)'
;MTTFRYLTAGESHGPGLTVIVEGIPAGLEVTEEYIETQMARRQQGYGSGGRMKIEKDRAEIRAGVRHSQSLGSPIAMWIENRDFANWT
;
A
#
# COMPACT_ATOMS: atom_id res chain seq x y z
N MET A 1 24.74 -4.47 6.90
CA MET A 1 23.74 -3.96 5.93
C MET A 1 22.42 -4.65 6.23
N THR A 2 21.35 -3.89 6.42
CA THR A 2 19.99 -4.44 6.48
C THR A 2 19.58 -4.91 5.09
N THR A 3 19.21 -6.18 4.95
CA THR A 3 18.71 -6.74 3.69
C THR A 3 17.32 -6.19 3.40
N PHE A 4 17.09 -5.75 2.16
CA PHE A 4 15.76 -5.35 1.71
C PHE A 4 14.83 -6.56 1.68
N ARG A 5 13.69 -6.47 2.37
CA ARG A 5 12.63 -7.49 2.35
C ARG A 5 11.27 -6.86 2.59
N TYR A 6 10.22 -7.58 2.22
CA TYR A 6 8.86 -7.16 2.51
C TYR A 6 7.95 -8.36 2.77
N LEU A 7 6.86 -8.10 3.49
CA LEU A 7 5.80 -9.06 3.78
C LEU A 7 4.46 -8.42 3.42
N THR A 8 3.54 -9.24 2.91
CA THR A 8 2.16 -8.84 2.61
C THR A 8 1.20 -9.79 3.31
N ALA A 9 0.08 -9.29 3.82
CA ALA A 9 -0.97 -10.07 4.44
C ALA A 9 -2.35 -9.53 4.07
N GLY A 10 -3.36 -10.40 4.11
CA GLY A 10 -4.77 -10.06 3.85
C GLY A 10 -5.37 -10.89 2.71
N GLU A 11 -6.71 -10.92 2.70
CA GLU A 11 -7.52 -11.72 1.79
C GLU A 11 -8.32 -10.83 0.84
N SER A 12 -8.62 -11.33 -0.37
CA SER A 12 -9.40 -10.59 -1.38
C SER A 12 -10.80 -10.15 -0.90
N HIS A 13 -11.38 -10.89 0.05
CA HIS A 13 -12.68 -10.58 0.67
C HIS A 13 -12.54 -10.28 2.17
N GLY A 14 -11.33 -10.05 2.66
CA GLY A 14 -11.07 -9.58 4.02
C GLY A 14 -11.22 -8.06 4.13
N PRO A 15 -11.04 -7.50 5.34
CA PRO A 15 -11.21 -6.06 5.59
C PRO A 15 -10.17 -5.17 4.89
N GLY A 16 -9.06 -5.74 4.44
CA GLY A 16 -8.00 -5.01 3.75
C GLY A 16 -6.69 -5.77 3.70
N LEU A 17 -5.68 -5.11 3.17
CA LEU A 17 -4.33 -5.64 2.98
C LEU A 17 -3.33 -4.89 3.84
N THR A 18 -2.34 -5.59 4.37
CA THR A 18 -1.20 -5.03 5.09
C THR A 18 0.09 -5.31 4.33
N VAL A 19 0.99 -4.32 4.31
CA VAL A 19 2.35 -4.49 3.81
C VAL A 19 3.34 -3.99 4.85
N ILE A 20 4.42 -4.74 5.06
CA ILE A 20 5.58 -4.33 5.86
C ILE A 20 6.80 -4.36 4.96
N VAL A 21 7.54 -3.26 4.88
CA VAL A 21 8.78 -3.13 4.11
C VAL A 21 9.94 -2.83 5.05
N GLU A 22 11.03 -3.59 4.94
CA GLU A 22 12.22 -3.48 5.78
C GLU A 22 13.48 -3.25 4.95
N GLY A 23 14.50 -2.65 5.56
CA GLY A 23 15.79 -2.38 4.92
C GLY A 23 15.81 -1.11 4.06
N ILE A 24 14.83 -0.23 4.20
CA ILE A 24 14.83 1.11 3.59
C ILE A 24 15.79 2.01 4.37
N PRO A 25 16.74 2.72 3.72
CA PRO A 25 17.57 3.71 4.41
C PRO A 25 16.73 4.90 4.86
N ALA A 26 17.16 5.61 5.91
CA ALA A 26 16.52 6.84 6.34
C ALA A 26 16.71 7.99 5.33
N GLY A 27 15.75 8.91 5.24
CA GLY A 27 15.81 10.09 4.38
C GLY A 27 15.32 9.87 2.95
N LEU A 28 14.82 8.69 2.60
CA LEU A 28 14.15 8.45 1.33
C LEU A 28 12.80 9.15 1.33
N GLU A 29 12.49 9.89 0.27
CA GLU A 29 11.17 10.49 0.09
C GLU A 29 10.13 9.40 -0.15
N VAL A 30 9.11 9.36 0.71
CA VAL A 30 8.00 8.40 0.62
C VAL A 30 6.71 9.14 0.98
N THR A 31 5.79 9.21 0.02
CA THR A 31 4.48 9.86 0.17
C THR A 31 3.35 8.92 -0.25
N GLU A 32 2.17 9.13 0.32
CA GLU A 32 0.98 8.36 -0.06
C GLU A 32 0.57 8.65 -1.49
N GLU A 33 0.73 9.89 -1.97
CA GLU A 33 0.43 10.29 -3.35
C GLU A 33 1.32 9.55 -4.36
N TYR A 34 2.59 9.36 -4.02
CA TYR A 34 3.50 8.56 -4.84
C TYR A 34 3.00 7.11 -4.94
N ILE A 35 2.59 6.53 -3.81
CA ILE A 35 2.09 5.15 -3.74
C ILE A 35 0.77 5.03 -4.52
N GLU A 36 -0.18 5.94 -4.33
CA GLU A 36 -1.45 5.99 -5.06
C GLU A 36 -1.22 6.04 -6.58
N THR A 37 -0.27 6.86 -7.04
CA THR A 37 0.11 6.93 -8.45
C THR A 37 0.59 5.58 -8.98
N GLN A 38 1.38 4.84 -8.20
CA GLN A 38 1.82 3.49 -8.59
C GLN A 38 0.66 2.49 -8.57
N MET A 39 -0.23 2.56 -7.59
CA MET A 39 -1.40 1.67 -7.50
C MET A 39 -2.36 1.88 -8.67
N ALA A 40 -2.60 3.14 -9.08
CA ALA A 40 -3.47 3.47 -10.20
C ALA A 40 -3.00 2.83 -11.52
N ARG A 41 -1.69 2.62 -11.72
CA ARG A 41 -1.16 1.94 -12.91
C ARG A 41 -1.65 0.50 -13.04
N ARG A 42 -1.93 -0.19 -11.93
CA ARG A 42 -2.49 -1.56 -11.91
C ARG A 42 -3.89 -1.62 -12.52
N GLN A 43 -4.60 -0.50 -12.55
CA GLN A 43 -5.99 -0.41 -12.99
C GLN A 43 -6.13 -0.08 -14.49
N GLN A 44 -5.02 0.14 -15.21
CA GLN A 44 -5.02 0.66 -16.60
C GLN A 44 -4.84 -0.43 -17.68
N GLY A 45 -5.01 -1.71 -17.36
CA GLY A 45 -4.77 -2.84 -18.27
C GLY A 45 -6.03 -3.38 -18.97
N TYR A 46 -5.84 -4.05 -20.12
CA TYR A 46 -6.89 -4.87 -20.72
C TYR A 46 -7.28 -6.00 -19.75
N GLY A 47 -8.57 -6.08 -19.38
CA GLY A 47 -9.06 -6.97 -18.31
C GLY A 47 -9.29 -6.29 -16.97
N SER A 48 -8.94 -5.00 -16.80
CA SER A 48 -9.38 -4.21 -15.65
C SER A 48 -10.90 -3.99 -15.72
N GLY A 49 -11.63 -4.75 -14.90
CA GLY A 49 -13.09 -4.75 -14.85
C GLY A 49 -13.67 -3.42 -14.38
N GLY A 50 -15.00 -3.26 -14.50
CA GLY A 50 -15.70 -2.02 -14.16
C GLY A 50 -15.41 -1.51 -12.74
N ARG A 51 -15.24 -2.42 -11.79
CA ARG A 51 -14.94 -2.12 -10.39
C ARG A 51 -13.60 -1.40 -10.18
N MET A 52 -12.54 -1.87 -10.85
CA MET A 52 -11.20 -1.27 -10.78
C MET A 52 -11.14 0.14 -11.38
N LYS A 53 -12.14 0.57 -12.16
CA LYS A 53 -12.21 1.93 -12.72
C LYS A 53 -12.85 2.94 -11.76
N ILE A 54 -13.53 2.45 -10.73
CA ILE A 54 -14.35 3.27 -9.80
C ILE A 54 -13.70 3.30 -8.42
N GLU A 55 -13.13 2.18 -7.98
CA GLU A 55 -12.44 2.09 -6.70
C GLU A 55 -11.02 2.65 -6.80
N LYS A 56 -10.74 3.70 -6.03
CA LYS A 56 -9.39 4.22 -5.81
C LYS A 56 -8.83 3.59 -4.55
N ASP A 57 -8.05 2.54 -4.72
CA ASP A 57 -7.28 1.94 -3.63
C ASP A 57 -6.30 2.99 -3.08
N ARG A 58 -6.27 3.16 -1.76
CA ARG A 58 -5.32 4.05 -1.07
C ARG A 58 -4.52 3.24 -0.06
N ALA A 59 -3.21 3.39 -0.10
CA ALA A 59 -2.32 2.85 0.93
C ALA A 59 -2.07 3.93 1.98
N GLU A 60 -2.50 3.68 3.21
CA GLU A 60 -2.23 4.50 4.37
C GLU A 60 -0.90 4.10 4.99
N ILE A 61 0.04 5.03 5.14
CA ILE A 61 1.31 4.78 5.82
C ILE A 61 1.11 4.89 7.34
N ARG A 62 1.31 3.79 8.06
CA ARG A 62 1.07 3.70 9.51
C ARG A 62 2.34 3.69 10.36
N ALA A 63 3.51 3.45 9.76
CA ALA A 63 4.79 3.46 10.46
C ALA A 63 5.95 3.72 9.50
N GLY A 64 7.11 4.09 10.06
CA GLY A 64 8.40 4.14 9.34
C GLY A 64 8.63 5.37 8.45
N VAL A 65 7.65 6.27 8.36
CA VAL A 65 7.75 7.53 7.62
C VAL A 65 7.31 8.68 8.53
N ARG A 66 8.02 9.81 8.45
CA ARG A 66 7.64 11.07 9.11
C ARG A 66 8.05 12.23 8.23
N HIS A 67 7.19 13.24 8.08
CA HIS A 67 7.43 14.39 7.21
C HIS A 67 7.85 13.98 5.79
N SER A 68 7.15 12.99 5.21
CA SER A 68 7.42 12.45 3.87
C SER A 68 8.79 11.81 3.69
N GLN A 69 9.49 11.47 4.78
CA GLN A 69 10.79 10.82 4.74
C GLN A 69 10.80 9.52 5.54
N SER A 70 11.44 8.49 5.00
CA SER A 70 11.69 7.24 5.72
C SER A 70 12.58 7.46 6.94
N LEU A 71 12.31 6.72 8.01
CA LEU A 71 13.07 6.79 9.26
C LEU A 71 14.15 5.70 9.39
N GLY A 72 14.22 4.78 8.43
CA GLY A 72 15.09 3.60 8.52
C GLY A 72 14.48 2.42 9.29
N SER A 73 13.44 2.67 10.09
CA SER A 73 12.60 1.63 10.68
C SER A 73 11.66 1.00 9.63
N PRO A 74 11.07 -0.18 9.90
CA PRO A 74 10.10 -0.80 9.00
C PRO A 74 8.96 0.16 8.64
N ILE A 75 8.59 0.18 7.36
CA ILE A 75 7.44 0.93 6.86
C ILE A 75 6.23 -0.01 6.84
N ALA A 76 5.17 0.35 7.55
CA ALA A 76 3.92 -0.38 7.56
C ALA A 76 2.86 0.39 6.78
N MET A 77 2.14 -0.30 5.89
CA MET A 77 1.06 0.26 5.09
C MET A 77 -0.21 -0.56 5.22
N TRP A 78 -1.36 0.11 5.21
CA TRP A 78 -2.69 -0.51 5.20
C TRP A 78 -3.48 -0.06 3.98
N ILE A 79 -4.13 -1.00 3.31
CA ILE A 79 -5.01 -0.75 2.17
C ILE A 79 -6.39 -1.29 2.54
N GLU A 80 -7.36 -0.40 2.72
CA GLU A 80 -8.73 -0.77 3.05
C GLU A 80 -9.41 -1.48 1.87
N ASN A 81 -10.09 -2.59 2.14
CA ASN A 81 -11.00 -3.20 1.17
C ASN A 81 -12.40 -2.63 1.34
N ARG A 82 -12.79 -1.70 0.47
CA ARG A 82 -14.11 -1.07 0.51
C ARG A 82 -15.25 -2.03 0.19
N ASP A 83 -14.96 -3.17 -0.43
CA ASP A 83 -15.97 -4.19 -0.68
C ASP A 83 -16.35 -4.97 0.57
N PHE A 84 -15.54 -4.94 1.61
CA PHE A 84 -15.72 -5.82 2.77
C PHE A 84 -17.10 -5.69 3.41
N ALA A 85 -17.71 -4.51 3.37
CA ALA A 85 -19.07 -4.26 3.85
C ALA A 85 -20.15 -5.09 3.12
N ASN A 86 -19.88 -5.57 1.90
CA ASN A 86 -20.78 -6.46 1.15
C ASN A 86 -20.56 -7.95 1.47
N TRP A 87 -19.53 -8.28 2.25
CA TRP A 87 -19.16 -9.63 2.66
C TRP A 87 -19.47 -9.92 4.13
N THR A 88 -19.96 -8.93 4.87
CA THR A 88 -20.45 -9.02 6.26
C THR A 88 -21.96 -9.03 6.31
#